data_AF-A0A937DB53-F1
#
_entry.id   AF-A0A937DB53-F1
#
_cell.length_a   1.000
_cell.length_b   1.000
_cell.length_c   1.000
_cell.angle_alpha   90.00
_cell.angle_beta   90.00
_cell.angle_gamma   90.00
#
_symmetry.space_group_name_H-M   'P 1'
#
loop_
_entity.id
_entity.type
_entity.pdbx_description
1 polymer ?
#
loop_
_entity_poly.entity_id
_entity_poly.type
_entity_poly.pdbx_seq_one_letter_code
_entity_poly.pdbx_strand_id
1 'polypeptide(L)'
;MNLKKYIFTAIILTVVLYACNNDDDGSLIEAEPVRDRAEQQVTDDAQLVEYLKTHFFTTVDVDLNDDTVIDYQTAILDTIAGDNSGETSIMDSGKLITKEVTFADTKYKLYVLNIDSGRVDKHVPKFADSTLVTYRGELLYNSTPVFDSAATPVWFDLTTLVPGFREAMVDFGEASTIDIDMVDGTFTATGFGHLIVFMPSGLGYFAGNGPSGRIPSYSPLIFNIQLYRVNESDHDRDGIPSYLEDLDNDRLVADSDDNTDGDQFSNYNDADDDNDGVLTRDEITVTIIKNDSITTLDEITFYDDDGDGIQNHLDPDDREVKN
;
A
#
# COMPACT_ATOMS: atom_id res chain seq x y z
N MET A 1 77.41 14.40 -0.48
CA MET A 1 75.97 14.68 -0.69
C MET A 1 75.25 13.35 -0.89
N ASN A 2 74.24 13.09 -0.07
CA ASN A 2 73.80 11.74 0.25
C ASN A 2 72.93 11.12 -0.86
N LEU A 3 73.56 10.37 -1.77
CA LEU A 3 72.87 9.51 -2.75
C LEU A 3 71.84 8.56 -2.07
N LYS A 4 72.11 8.18 -0.81
CA LYS A 4 71.18 7.41 0.04
C LYS A 4 69.88 8.15 0.36
N LYS A 5 69.87 9.49 0.45
CA LYS A 5 68.63 10.27 0.69
C LYS A 5 67.75 10.31 -0.56
N TYR A 6 68.35 10.46 -1.75
CA TYR A 6 67.59 10.49 -3.01
C TYR A 6 67.02 9.12 -3.42
N ILE A 7 67.74 8.03 -3.12
CA ILE A 7 67.21 6.67 -3.32
C ILE A 7 66.03 6.39 -2.36
N PHE A 8 66.11 6.85 -1.11
CA PHE A 8 65.02 6.70 -0.15
C PHE A 8 63.77 7.53 -0.54
N THR A 9 63.97 8.74 -1.05
CA THR A 9 62.86 9.58 -1.56
C THR A 9 62.23 9.02 -2.84
N ALA A 10 63.00 8.41 -3.73
CA ALA A 10 62.48 7.79 -4.95
C ALA A 10 61.72 6.47 -4.68
N ILE A 11 62.13 5.70 -3.67
CA ILE A 11 61.43 4.49 -3.23
C ILE A 11 60.13 4.84 -2.49
N ILE A 12 60.11 5.89 -1.67
CA ILE A 12 58.88 6.36 -1.02
C ILE A 12 57.90 6.92 -2.08
N LEU A 13 58.37 7.64 -3.10
CA LEU A 13 57.51 8.18 -4.15
C LEU A 13 56.93 7.08 -5.06
N THR A 14 57.64 5.97 -5.26
CA THR A 14 57.12 4.81 -6.01
C THR A 14 56.19 3.93 -5.17
N VAL A 15 56.38 3.85 -3.85
CA VAL A 15 55.40 3.21 -2.94
C VAL A 15 54.13 4.03 -2.82
N VAL A 16 54.18 5.37 -2.86
CA VAL A 16 52.97 6.23 -2.87
C VAL A 16 52.19 6.10 -4.20
N LEU A 17 52.85 5.80 -5.32
CA LEU A 17 52.18 5.57 -6.61
C LEU A 17 51.66 4.14 -6.79
N TYR A 18 52.15 3.17 -6.00
CA TYR A 18 51.65 1.78 -5.98
C TYR A 18 50.69 1.52 -4.79
N ALA A 19 50.65 2.43 -3.80
CA ALA A 19 49.71 2.40 -2.67
C ALA A 19 48.40 3.17 -2.96
N CYS A 20 48.22 3.71 -4.17
CA CYS A 20 46.89 3.85 -4.77
C CYS A 20 46.51 2.54 -5.48
N ASN A 21 46.64 1.41 -4.79
CA ASN A 21 45.56 0.45 -4.84
C ASN A 21 44.49 1.07 -3.95
N ASN A 22 43.41 1.57 -4.55
CA ASN A 22 42.22 1.90 -3.78
C ASN A 22 41.61 0.57 -3.32
N ASP A 23 42.19 -0.01 -2.27
CA ASP A 23 41.54 -0.96 -1.37
C ASP A 23 40.62 -0.17 -0.40
N ASP A 24 39.84 0.76 -0.96
CA ASP A 24 38.68 1.35 -0.29
C ASP A 24 37.46 0.54 -0.72
N ASP A 25 37.44 -0.74 -0.34
CA ASP A 25 36.20 -1.53 -0.22
C ASP A 25 35.41 -1.03 1.01
N GLY A 26 35.11 0.27 1.02
CA GLY A 26 33.85 0.71 1.55
C GLY A 26 32.83 0.17 0.56
N SER A 27 32.10 -0.87 0.96
CA SER A 27 30.98 -1.45 0.22
C SER A 27 29.98 -0.34 -0.11
N LEU A 28 30.25 0.40 -1.18
CA LEU A 28 29.25 1.10 -1.96
C LEU A 28 28.48 -0.06 -2.54
N ILE A 29 27.35 -0.39 -1.91
CA ILE A 29 26.36 -1.30 -2.48
C ILE A 29 26.09 -0.74 -3.87
N GLU A 30 26.64 -1.38 -4.90
CA GLU A 30 26.31 -1.06 -6.28
C GLU A 30 24.80 -1.28 -6.37
N ALA A 31 24.05 -0.19 -6.50
CA ALA A 31 22.61 -0.26 -6.58
C ALA A 31 22.29 -1.18 -7.76
N GLU A 32 21.58 -2.29 -7.50
CA GLU A 32 21.19 -3.18 -8.59
C GLU A 32 20.45 -2.34 -9.64
N PRO A 33 20.79 -2.46 -10.93
CA PRO A 33 20.15 -1.68 -11.97
C PRO A 33 18.66 -1.99 -11.97
N VAL A 34 17.85 -0.96 -12.26
CA VAL A 34 16.39 -1.11 -12.37
C VAL A 34 16.06 -2.17 -13.42
N ARG A 35 15.43 -3.26 -13.00
CA ARG A 35 15.01 -4.35 -13.88
C ARG A 35 13.76 -3.97 -14.67
N ASP A 36 13.58 -4.61 -15.82
CA ASP A 36 12.32 -4.50 -16.57
C ASP A 36 11.17 -5.11 -15.75
N ARG A 37 10.07 -4.35 -15.60
CA ARG A 37 8.92 -4.76 -14.79
C ARG A 37 8.21 -5.98 -15.35
N ALA A 38 8.10 -6.09 -16.68
CA ALA A 38 7.42 -7.22 -17.32
C ALA A 38 8.24 -8.52 -17.17
N GLU A 39 9.58 -8.45 -17.31
CA GLU A 39 10.45 -9.58 -17.06
C GLU A 39 10.48 -10.00 -15.58
N GLN A 40 10.58 -9.02 -14.67
CA GLN A 40 10.60 -9.31 -13.23
C GLN A 40 9.28 -9.91 -12.76
N GLN A 41 8.13 -9.44 -13.26
CA GLN A 41 6.83 -9.99 -12.89
C GLN A 41 6.68 -11.47 -13.24
N VAL A 42 7.30 -11.94 -14.33
CA VAL A 42 7.29 -13.38 -14.67
C VAL A 42 8.04 -14.20 -13.61
N THR A 43 9.13 -13.66 -13.06
CA THR A 43 9.91 -14.29 -12.00
C THR A 43 9.13 -14.30 -10.68
N ASP A 44 8.56 -13.16 -10.31
CA ASP A 44 7.77 -13.02 -9.08
C ASP A 44 6.54 -13.94 -9.10
N ASP A 45 5.81 -13.99 -10.22
CA ASP A 45 4.64 -14.87 -10.40
C ASP A 45 5.02 -16.33 -10.16
N ALA A 46 6.16 -16.78 -10.71
CA ALA A 46 6.63 -18.14 -10.52
C ALA A 46 6.94 -18.45 -9.04
N GLN A 47 7.59 -17.53 -8.33
CA GLN A 47 7.91 -17.68 -6.90
C GLN A 47 6.66 -17.72 -6.02
N LEU A 48 5.70 -16.82 -6.29
CA LEU A 48 4.43 -16.76 -5.59
C LEU A 48 3.61 -18.03 -5.82
N VAL A 49 3.49 -18.48 -7.08
CA VAL A 49 2.78 -19.72 -7.43
C VAL A 49 3.43 -20.94 -6.77
N GLU A 50 4.76 -21.00 -6.71
CA GLU A 50 5.46 -22.07 -5.99
C GLU A 50 5.16 -22.03 -4.49
N TYR A 51 5.22 -20.84 -3.88
CA TYR A 51 4.91 -20.65 -2.46
C TYR A 51 3.49 -21.12 -2.14
N LEU A 52 2.50 -20.65 -2.92
CA LEU A 52 1.09 -20.98 -2.76
C LEU A 52 0.78 -22.48 -2.90
N LYS A 53 1.57 -23.22 -3.70
CA LYS A 53 1.42 -24.68 -3.89
C LYS A 53 2.09 -25.50 -2.78
N THR A 54 3.11 -24.95 -2.14
CA THR A 54 3.98 -25.67 -1.19
C THR A 54 3.69 -25.31 0.26
N HIS A 55 2.86 -24.29 0.51
CA HIS A 55 2.49 -23.83 1.83
C HIS A 55 0.99 -23.99 2.08
N PHE A 56 0.64 -24.16 3.35
CA PHE A 56 -0.72 -24.09 3.87
C PHE A 56 -0.82 -22.96 4.89
N PHE A 57 -2.02 -22.69 5.38
CA PHE A 57 -2.26 -21.69 6.41
C PHE A 57 -3.14 -22.24 7.52
N THR A 58 -2.94 -21.74 8.73
CA THR A 58 -3.85 -21.93 9.87
C THR A 58 -4.11 -20.59 10.53
N THR A 59 -5.34 -20.36 10.99
CA THR A 59 -5.69 -19.18 11.78
C THR A 59 -5.52 -19.49 13.26
N VAL A 60 -4.79 -18.64 13.96
CA VAL A 60 -4.53 -18.74 15.39
C VAL A 60 -5.04 -17.49 16.07
N ASP A 61 -5.92 -17.70 17.05
CA ASP A 61 -6.34 -16.66 17.96
C ASP A 61 -5.21 -16.39 18.95
N VAL A 62 -4.82 -15.13 19.07
CA VAL A 62 -3.77 -14.68 19.98
C VAL A 62 -4.42 -14.02 21.18
N ASP A 63 -4.06 -14.54 22.34
CA ASP A 63 -4.36 -13.98 23.66
C ASP A 63 -3.02 -13.55 24.29
N LEU A 64 -2.87 -12.26 24.51
CA LEU A 64 -1.70 -11.61 25.07
C LEU A 64 -1.71 -11.62 26.60
N ASN A 65 -2.88 -11.81 27.22
CA ASN A 65 -3.10 -11.64 28.65
C ASN A 65 -3.39 -12.97 29.39
N ASP A 66 -3.48 -14.10 28.67
CA ASP A 66 -3.85 -15.43 29.18
C ASP A 66 -5.22 -15.40 29.88
N ASP A 67 -6.19 -14.73 29.24
CA ASP A 67 -7.58 -14.67 29.67
C ASP A 67 -8.52 -15.46 28.73
N THR A 68 -9.73 -14.98 28.44
CA THR A 68 -10.68 -15.65 27.54
C THR A 68 -11.10 -14.76 26.35
N VAL A 69 -10.48 -13.59 26.26
CA VAL A 69 -10.69 -12.55 25.27
C VAL A 69 -9.60 -12.69 24.22
N ILE A 70 -9.99 -12.83 22.97
CA ILE A 70 -9.06 -12.90 21.85
C ILE A 70 -8.68 -11.47 21.48
N ASP A 71 -7.39 -11.12 21.59
CA ASP A 71 -6.90 -9.78 21.24
C ASP A 71 -6.87 -9.59 19.72
N TYR A 72 -6.32 -10.58 18.99
CA TYR A 72 -6.26 -10.56 17.52
C TYR A 72 -6.12 -11.96 16.95
N GLN A 73 -6.43 -12.13 15.66
CA GLN A 73 -6.23 -13.39 14.95
C GLN A 73 -5.09 -13.26 13.95
N THR A 74 -4.08 -14.14 14.02
CA THR A 74 -3.01 -14.19 13.01
C THR A 74 -3.14 -15.45 12.17
N ALA A 75 -2.71 -15.39 10.93
CA ALA A 75 -2.55 -16.58 10.10
C ALA A 75 -1.08 -17.01 10.10
N ILE A 76 -0.84 -18.26 10.47
CA ILE A 76 0.45 -18.90 10.40
C ILE A 76 0.55 -19.63 9.07
N LEU A 77 1.58 -19.31 8.30
CA LEU A 77 1.94 -19.98 7.06
C LEU A 77 3.04 -20.99 7.33
N ASP A 78 2.89 -22.21 6.84
CA ASP A 78 3.89 -23.27 7.02
C ASP A 78 3.97 -24.16 5.78
N THR A 79 5.11 -24.85 5.61
CA THR A 79 5.39 -25.70 4.46
C THR A 79 4.69 -27.05 4.60
N ILE A 80 4.16 -27.54 3.49
CA ILE A 80 3.58 -28.89 3.35
C ILE A 80 4.71 -29.91 3.28
N ALA A 81 5.23 -30.27 4.46
CA ALA A 81 6.33 -31.21 4.60
C ALA A 81 6.26 -31.93 5.96
N GLY A 82 6.90 -33.09 6.06
CA GLY A 82 6.97 -33.85 7.32
C GLY A 82 5.58 -34.15 7.88
N ASP A 83 5.33 -33.70 9.10
CA ASP A 83 4.06 -33.87 9.80
C ASP A 83 2.89 -33.14 9.10
N ASN A 84 3.19 -32.08 8.35
CA ASN A 84 2.21 -31.30 7.58
C ASN A 84 2.00 -31.82 6.15
N SER A 85 2.55 -32.97 5.78
CA SER A 85 2.50 -33.49 4.39
C SER A 85 1.10 -33.81 3.87
N GLY A 86 0.09 -33.87 4.75
CA GLY A 86 -1.31 -34.07 4.40
C GLY A 86 -2.14 -32.79 4.28
N GLU A 87 -1.54 -31.62 4.54
CA GLU A 87 -2.25 -30.33 4.53
C GLU A 87 -2.63 -29.90 3.11
N THR A 88 -3.71 -29.12 3.00
CA THR A 88 -4.17 -28.56 1.72
C THR A 88 -3.42 -27.27 1.42
N SER A 89 -2.91 -27.15 0.20
CA SER A 89 -2.17 -25.94 -0.22
C SER A 89 -3.04 -24.69 -0.22
N ILE A 90 -2.41 -23.52 -0.04
CA ILE A 90 -3.10 -22.22 -0.17
C ILE A 90 -3.75 -22.12 -1.56
N MET A 91 -3.05 -22.58 -2.60
CA MET A 91 -3.56 -22.62 -3.99
C MET A 91 -4.87 -23.41 -4.10
N ASP A 92 -4.99 -24.55 -3.40
CA ASP A 92 -6.13 -25.44 -3.49
C ASP A 92 -7.18 -25.22 -2.38
N SER A 93 -6.99 -24.20 -1.55
CA SER A 93 -7.84 -23.92 -0.37
C SER A 93 -9.28 -23.53 -0.69
N GLY A 94 -9.56 -23.12 -1.93
CA GLY A 94 -10.85 -22.54 -2.33
C GLY A 94 -11.12 -21.13 -1.79
N LYS A 95 -10.17 -20.55 -1.04
CA LYS A 95 -10.23 -19.19 -0.48
C LYS A 95 -9.34 -18.18 -1.20
N LEU A 96 -8.48 -18.65 -2.11
CA LEU A 96 -7.55 -17.81 -2.85
C LEU A 96 -8.26 -17.10 -4.01
N ILE A 97 -8.12 -15.79 -4.06
CA ILE A 97 -8.59 -14.89 -5.12
C ILE A 97 -7.36 -14.39 -5.88
N THR A 98 -7.48 -14.24 -7.20
CA THR A 98 -6.45 -13.60 -8.04
C THR A 98 -7.04 -12.36 -8.67
N LYS A 99 -6.37 -11.22 -8.47
CA LYS A 99 -6.70 -9.93 -9.08
C LYS A 99 -5.64 -9.58 -10.12
N GLU A 100 -6.07 -9.07 -11.27
CA GLU A 100 -5.17 -8.42 -12.22
C GLU A 100 -5.09 -6.93 -11.88
N VAL A 101 -3.87 -6.42 -11.69
CA VAL A 101 -3.60 -5.03 -11.38
C VAL A 101 -2.65 -4.48 -12.43
N THR A 102 -2.96 -3.33 -13.01
CA THR A 102 -2.03 -2.63 -13.92
C THR A 102 -1.36 -1.53 -13.11
N PHE A 103 -0.03 -1.45 -13.18
CA PHE A 103 0.74 -0.38 -12.53
C PHE A 103 2.04 -0.15 -13.31
N ALA A 104 2.40 1.12 -13.54
CA ALA A 104 3.58 1.48 -14.33
C ALA A 104 3.66 0.69 -15.66
N ASP A 105 2.59 0.77 -16.45
CA ASP A 105 2.40 0.10 -17.75
C ASP A 105 2.57 -1.42 -17.76
N THR A 106 2.53 -2.06 -16.59
CA THR A 106 2.75 -3.51 -16.44
C THR A 106 1.57 -4.15 -15.74
N LYS A 107 1.14 -5.32 -16.23
CA LYS A 107 0.09 -6.14 -15.60
C LYS A 107 0.68 -7.14 -14.62
N TYR A 108 0.14 -7.16 -13.42
CA TYR A 108 0.53 -8.02 -12.31
C TYR A 108 -0.62 -8.91 -11.89
N LYS A 109 -0.28 -10.08 -11.33
CA LYS A 109 -1.24 -10.89 -10.57
C LYS A 109 -1.01 -10.64 -9.09
N LEU A 110 -2.04 -10.17 -8.41
CA LEU A 110 -2.10 -10.04 -6.97
C LEU A 110 -2.93 -11.21 -6.43
N TYR A 111 -2.35 -11.99 -5.51
CA TYR A 111 -3.02 -13.14 -4.91
C TYR A 111 -3.49 -12.78 -3.51
N VAL A 112 -4.78 -12.94 -3.23
CA VAL A 112 -5.38 -12.58 -1.95
C VAL A 112 -6.11 -13.79 -1.38
N LEU A 113 -5.65 -14.29 -0.24
CA LEU A 113 -6.33 -15.33 0.52
C LEU A 113 -7.39 -14.69 1.41
N ASN A 114 -8.66 -14.95 1.11
CA ASN A 114 -9.80 -14.43 1.86
C ASN A 114 -10.10 -15.34 3.07
N ILE A 115 -9.65 -14.92 4.25
CA ILE A 115 -9.95 -15.61 5.51
C ILE A 115 -11.39 -15.28 5.93
N ASP A 116 -11.68 -13.98 6.06
CA ASP A 116 -13.00 -13.39 6.31
C ASP A 116 -13.15 -12.11 5.49
N SER A 117 -14.33 -11.88 4.90
CA SER A 117 -14.59 -10.71 4.06
C SER A 117 -15.01 -9.47 4.87
N GLY A 118 -15.38 -9.63 6.14
CA GLY A 118 -15.94 -8.54 6.94
C GLY A 118 -17.30 -8.03 6.45
N ARG A 119 -17.68 -6.82 6.84
CA ARG A 119 -18.99 -6.19 6.50
C ARG A 119 -18.99 -5.53 5.11
N VAL A 120 -18.86 -6.33 4.06
CA VAL A 120 -18.90 -5.85 2.67
C VAL A 120 -20.24 -5.22 2.26
N ASP A 121 -21.31 -5.41 3.05
CA ASP A 121 -22.62 -4.77 2.86
C ASP A 121 -22.71 -3.35 3.42
N LYS A 122 -21.66 -2.87 4.09
CA LYS A 122 -21.60 -1.56 4.74
C LYS A 122 -20.53 -0.69 4.09
N HIS A 123 -19.36 -0.64 4.71
CA HIS A 123 -18.26 0.20 4.27
C HIS A 123 -17.14 -0.70 3.76
N VAL A 124 -16.90 -0.60 2.46
CA VAL A 124 -15.76 -1.17 1.75
C VAL A 124 -14.91 0.02 1.32
N PRO A 125 -13.60 0.03 1.64
CA PRO A 125 -12.76 1.18 1.35
C PRO A 125 -12.68 1.39 -0.17
N LYS A 126 -12.69 2.65 -0.57
CA LYS A 126 -12.20 3.10 -1.87
C LYS A 126 -10.68 3.19 -1.85
N PHE A 127 -10.07 3.32 -3.01
CA PHE A 127 -8.61 3.31 -3.14
C PHE A 127 -7.93 4.54 -2.50
N ALA A 128 -8.68 5.61 -2.23
CA ALA A 128 -8.19 6.82 -1.56
C ALA A 128 -8.62 6.94 -0.08
N ASP A 129 -9.32 5.94 0.47
CA ASP A 129 -9.84 6.01 1.82
C ASP A 129 -8.77 5.76 2.88
N SER A 130 -9.09 6.13 4.12
CA SER A 130 -8.34 5.74 5.30
C SER A 130 -8.85 4.42 5.88
N THR A 131 -7.96 3.54 6.31
CA THR A 131 -8.31 2.24 6.91
C THR A 131 -7.61 2.02 8.25
N LEU A 132 -8.34 1.50 9.24
CA LEU A 132 -7.79 1.09 10.54
C LEU A 132 -7.48 -0.39 10.50
N VAL A 133 -6.21 -0.75 10.59
CA VAL A 133 -5.76 -2.13 10.42
C VAL A 133 -4.75 -2.56 11.48
N THR A 134 -4.67 -3.86 11.73
CA THR A 134 -3.41 -4.49 12.14
C THR A 134 -2.81 -5.20 10.94
N TYR A 135 -1.49 -5.32 10.91
CA TYR A 135 -0.83 -6.02 9.83
C TYR A 135 0.51 -6.62 10.23
N ARG A 136 0.95 -7.59 9.44
CA ARG A 136 2.27 -8.20 9.53
C ARG A 136 2.82 -8.46 8.12
N GLY A 137 3.93 -7.80 7.80
CA GLY A 137 4.64 -7.90 6.52
C GLY A 137 5.81 -8.87 6.59
N GLU A 138 5.86 -9.81 5.64
CA GLU A 138 6.85 -10.88 5.56
C GLU A 138 7.46 -11.08 4.16
N LEU A 139 8.68 -11.60 4.14
CA LEU A 139 9.34 -12.15 2.94
C LEU A 139 9.03 -13.65 2.80
N LEU A 140 8.88 -14.14 1.55
CA LEU A 140 8.48 -15.54 1.27
C LEU A 140 9.45 -16.57 1.85
N TYR A 141 10.76 -16.42 1.58
CA TYR A 141 11.77 -17.44 1.88
C TYR A 141 12.92 -16.83 2.69
N ASN A 142 12.64 -16.46 3.95
CA ASN A 142 13.63 -15.85 4.83
C ASN A 142 13.53 -16.43 6.26
N SER A 143 14.68 -16.68 6.90
CA SER A 143 14.74 -17.18 8.28
C SER A 143 14.24 -16.17 9.33
N THR A 144 14.26 -14.89 9.00
CA THR A 144 13.67 -13.79 9.77
C THR A 144 12.72 -13.04 8.83
N PRO A 145 11.54 -13.62 8.56
CA PRO A 145 10.70 -13.17 7.45
C PRO A 145 10.05 -11.81 7.69
N VAL A 146 9.79 -11.45 8.95
CA VAL A 146 9.11 -10.20 9.30
C VAL A 146 9.99 -8.98 9.03
N PHE A 147 9.54 -8.10 8.14
CA PHE A 147 10.20 -6.82 7.86
C PHE A 147 9.49 -5.63 8.52
N ASP A 148 8.19 -5.75 8.79
CA ASP A 148 7.37 -4.72 9.45
C ASP A 148 6.07 -5.32 10.03
N SER A 149 5.48 -4.69 11.05
CA SER A 149 4.21 -5.12 11.65
C SER A 149 3.62 -4.09 12.61
N ALA A 150 2.30 -4.06 12.70
CA ALA A 150 1.57 -3.37 13.77
C ALA A 150 0.55 -4.33 14.41
N ALA A 151 0.80 -4.73 15.66
CA ALA A 151 -0.11 -5.55 16.46
C ALA A 151 -1.21 -4.73 17.16
N THR A 152 -0.98 -3.43 17.34
CA THR A 152 -2.01 -2.46 17.74
C THR A 152 -2.60 -1.82 16.48
N PRO A 153 -3.92 -1.61 16.39
CA PRO A 153 -4.54 -0.99 15.22
C PRO A 153 -3.92 0.38 14.88
N VAL A 154 -3.62 0.59 13.60
CA VAL A 154 -3.07 1.83 13.05
C VAL A 154 -3.90 2.29 11.87
N TRP A 155 -4.06 3.61 11.72
CA TRP A 155 -4.67 4.20 10.54
C TRP A 155 -3.65 4.31 9.42
N PHE A 156 -4.04 3.87 8.23
CA PHE A 156 -3.33 4.16 6.99
C PHE A 156 -4.24 4.89 6.03
N ASP A 157 -3.69 5.93 5.42
CA ASP A 157 -4.20 6.53 4.19
C ASP A 157 -3.75 5.67 3.01
N LEU A 158 -4.70 5.10 2.27
CA LEU A 158 -4.43 4.20 1.16
C LEU A 158 -3.73 4.86 -0.02
N THR A 159 -3.81 6.19 -0.17
CA THR A 159 -3.08 6.93 -1.22
C THR A 159 -1.56 6.85 -1.03
N THR A 160 -1.12 6.68 0.22
CA THR A 160 0.31 6.66 0.60
C THR A 160 0.94 5.26 0.60
N LEU A 161 0.15 4.21 0.42
CA LEU A 161 0.61 2.83 0.48
C LEU A 161 1.02 2.28 -0.89
N VAL A 162 1.74 1.16 -0.88
CA VAL A 162 2.11 0.45 -2.11
C VAL A 162 0.86 -0.04 -2.86
N PRO A 163 0.86 -0.04 -4.21
CA PRO A 163 -0.33 -0.35 -5.02
C PRO A 163 -0.98 -1.69 -4.66
N GLY A 164 -0.18 -2.72 -4.40
CA GLY A 164 -0.72 -4.04 -4.04
C GLY A 164 -1.46 -4.07 -2.71
N PHE A 165 -1.10 -3.20 -1.75
CA PHE A 165 -1.82 -3.09 -0.47
C PHE A 165 -3.17 -2.42 -0.71
N ARG A 166 -3.16 -1.25 -1.38
CA ARG A 166 -4.36 -0.50 -1.74
C ARG A 166 -5.36 -1.36 -2.52
N GLU A 167 -4.93 -2.02 -3.59
CA GLU A 167 -5.79 -2.85 -4.43
C GLU A 167 -6.31 -4.10 -3.70
N ALA A 168 -5.64 -4.59 -2.65
CA ALA A 168 -6.16 -5.71 -1.87
C ALA A 168 -7.32 -5.30 -0.96
N MET A 169 -7.34 -4.06 -0.47
CA MET A 169 -8.28 -3.60 0.56
C MET A 169 -9.70 -3.38 0.03
N VAL A 170 -9.84 -2.97 -1.23
CA VAL A 170 -11.12 -2.54 -1.84
C VAL A 170 -12.16 -3.65 -2.05
N ASP A 171 -11.88 -4.89 -1.60
CA ASP A 171 -12.82 -6.02 -1.63
C ASP A 171 -13.28 -6.47 -0.23
N PHE A 172 -12.76 -5.86 0.83
CA PHE A 172 -12.98 -6.28 2.22
C PHE A 172 -13.70 -5.18 3.00
N GLY A 173 -14.58 -5.59 3.91
CA GLY A 173 -15.36 -4.68 4.73
C GLY A 173 -14.81 -4.52 6.15
N GLU A 174 -15.25 -3.46 6.81
CA GLU A 174 -14.91 -3.19 8.22
C GLU A 174 -15.51 -4.19 9.22
N ALA A 175 -15.11 -4.06 10.49
CA ALA A 175 -15.58 -4.90 11.58
C ALA A 175 -17.06 -4.66 11.93
N SER A 176 -17.77 -5.76 12.16
CA SER A 176 -19.16 -5.74 12.65
C SER A 176 -19.30 -5.10 14.02
N THR A 177 -18.34 -5.35 14.91
CA THR A 177 -18.26 -4.74 16.24
C THR A 177 -16.82 -4.36 16.53
N ILE A 178 -16.64 -3.24 17.24
CA ILE A 178 -15.39 -2.91 17.93
C ILE A 178 -15.75 -2.49 19.34
N ASP A 179 -15.00 -2.98 20.31
CA ASP A 179 -15.05 -2.52 21.69
C ASP A 179 -13.64 -2.17 22.17
N ILE A 180 -13.54 -1.10 22.95
CA ILE A 180 -12.30 -0.66 23.58
C ILE A 180 -12.57 -0.62 25.07
N ASP A 181 -11.92 -1.52 25.81
CA ASP A 181 -12.04 -1.51 27.26
C ASP A 181 -11.44 -0.21 27.81
N MET A 182 -12.25 0.55 28.54
CA MET A 182 -11.89 1.88 29.05
C MET A 182 -10.93 1.81 30.26
N VAL A 183 -10.70 0.63 30.82
CA VAL A 183 -9.86 0.39 32.01
C VAL A 183 -8.43 0.06 31.61
N ASP A 184 -8.23 -0.84 30.65
CA ASP A 184 -6.91 -1.30 30.22
C ASP A 184 -6.56 -1.00 28.75
N GLY A 185 -7.52 -0.51 27.97
CA GLY A 185 -7.32 -0.16 26.56
C GLY A 185 -7.38 -1.37 25.62
N THR A 186 -7.83 -2.54 26.08
CA THR A 186 -7.96 -3.75 25.26
C THR A 186 -8.90 -3.48 24.08
N PHE A 187 -8.40 -3.74 22.88
CA PHE A 187 -9.15 -3.60 21.64
C PHE A 187 -9.69 -4.96 21.23
N THR A 188 -11.01 -5.08 21.06
CA THR A 188 -11.63 -6.30 20.54
C THR A 188 -12.52 -5.98 19.35
N ALA A 189 -12.52 -6.86 18.35
CA ALA A 189 -13.35 -6.70 17.16
C ALA A 189 -13.90 -8.05 16.69
N THR A 190 -15.05 -8.05 16.04
CA THR A 190 -15.62 -9.26 15.41
C THR A 190 -16.11 -8.99 14.00
N GLY A 191 -16.08 -10.02 13.15
CA GLY A 191 -16.54 -9.94 11.76
C GLY A 191 -15.85 -8.82 10.97
N PHE A 192 -14.53 -8.73 11.10
CA PHE A 192 -13.65 -7.82 10.38
C PHE A 192 -13.07 -8.50 9.14
N GLY A 193 -12.68 -7.71 8.13
CA GLY A 193 -11.96 -8.24 6.99
C GLY A 193 -10.62 -8.85 7.45
N HIS A 194 -10.35 -10.09 7.10
CA HIS A 194 -9.08 -10.76 7.37
C HIS A 194 -8.57 -11.37 6.06
N LEU A 195 -7.43 -10.88 5.61
CA LEU A 195 -6.85 -11.24 4.31
C LEU A 195 -5.35 -11.46 4.43
N ILE A 196 -4.83 -12.34 3.56
CA ILE A 196 -3.39 -12.48 3.33
C ILE A 196 -3.10 -12.15 1.88
N VAL A 197 -2.26 -11.16 1.65
CA VAL A 197 -1.88 -10.68 0.32
C VAL A 197 -0.51 -11.24 -0.02
N PHE A 198 -0.41 -11.99 -1.12
CA PHE A 198 0.84 -12.41 -1.72
C PHE A 198 1.10 -11.52 -2.94
N MET A 199 2.08 -10.63 -2.79
CA MET A 199 2.28 -9.46 -3.61
C MET A 199 3.59 -9.58 -4.41
N PRO A 200 3.56 -9.42 -5.74
CA PRO A 200 4.79 -9.32 -6.52
C PRO A 200 5.53 -8.02 -6.20
N SER A 201 6.84 -8.01 -6.37
CA SER A 201 7.70 -6.87 -6.02
C SER A 201 7.30 -5.59 -6.77
N GLY A 202 6.79 -5.71 -8.00
CA GLY A 202 6.36 -4.57 -8.81
C GLY A 202 5.12 -3.83 -8.29
N LEU A 203 4.30 -4.48 -7.47
CA LEU A 203 3.18 -3.87 -6.72
C LEU A 203 3.56 -3.49 -5.29
N GLY A 204 4.78 -3.82 -4.87
CA GLY A 204 5.35 -3.48 -3.56
C GLY A 204 6.56 -2.57 -3.72
N TYR A 205 7.67 -2.94 -3.09
CA TYR A 205 8.92 -2.18 -3.11
C TYR A 205 9.87 -2.68 -4.20
N PHE A 206 9.58 -2.35 -5.46
CA PHE A 206 10.21 -2.94 -6.65
C PHE A 206 11.75 -2.98 -6.62
N ALA A 207 12.42 -1.83 -6.66
CA ALA A 207 13.88 -1.73 -6.65
C ALA A 207 14.43 -1.07 -5.36
N GLY A 208 13.60 -0.93 -4.33
CA GLY A 208 13.92 -0.22 -3.08
C GLY A 208 13.98 -1.16 -1.88
N ASN A 209 14.50 -0.66 -0.76
CA ASN A 209 14.66 -1.46 0.46
C ASN A 209 13.47 -1.43 1.44
N GLY A 210 12.36 -0.81 1.02
CA GLY A 210 11.20 -0.51 1.87
C GLY A 210 11.50 0.48 3.02
N PRO A 211 10.48 0.84 3.83
CA PRO A 211 10.61 1.83 4.90
C PRO A 211 11.58 1.39 6.00
N SER A 212 11.62 0.10 6.32
CA SER A 212 12.50 -0.46 7.35
C SER A 212 13.92 -0.78 6.87
N GLY A 213 14.20 -0.65 5.56
CA GLY A 213 15.48 -1.04 4.95
C GLY A 213 15.75 -2.55 4.96
N ARG A 214 14.73 -3.38 5.26
CA ARG A 214 14.84 -4.83 5.45
C ARG A 214 14.29 -5.64 4.28
N ILE A 215 13.74 -4.99 3.27
CA ILE A 215 13.15 -5.65 2.10
C ILE A 215 14.23 -5.65 1.01
N PRO A 216 14.74 -6.80 0.56
CA PRO A 216 15.66 -6.80 -0.58
C PRO A 216 14.95 -6.35 -1.85
N SER A 217 15.68 -5.72 -2.78
CA SER A 217 15.14 -5.35 -4.09
C SER A 217 14.54 -6.57 -4.80
N TYR A 218 13.46 -6.33 -5.53
CA TYR A 218 12.75 -7.33 -6.33
C TYR A 218 12.21 -8.52 -5.51
N SER A 219 11.85 -8.27 -4.25
CA SER A 219 11.27 -9.29 -3.38
C SER A 219 9.74 -9.28 -3.45
N PRO A 220 9.09 -10.42 -3.79
CA PRO A 220 7.69 -10.60 -3.47
C PRO A 220 7.47 -10.57 -1.95
N LEU A 221 6.28 -10.14 -1.54
CA LEU A 221 5.91 -9.87 -0.16
C LEU A 221 4.66 -10.63 0.25
N ILE A 222 4.51 -10.87 1.54
CA ILE A 222 3.29 -11.38 2.16
C ILE A 222 2.83 -10.34 3.17
N PHE A 223 1.55 -9.97 3.13
CA PHE A 223 0.93 -9.15 4.18
C PHE A 223 -0.26 -9.90 4.76
N ASN A 224 -0.21 -10.19 6.06
CA ASN A 224 -1.41 -10.53 6.82
C ASN A 224 -2.04 -9.22 7.31
N ILE A 225 -3.32 -8.99 7.02
CA ILE A 225 -4.03 -7.75 7.34
C ILE A 225 -5.36 -8.10 8.00
N GLN A 226 -5.71 -7.36 9.06
CA GLN A 226 -7.06 -7.33 9.63
C GLN A 226 -7.61 -5.91 9.52
N LEU A 227 -8.74 -5.74 8.83
CA LEU A 227 -9.42 -4.47 8.54
C LEU A 227 -10.56 -4.21 9.53
N TYR A 228 -10.39 -3.24 10.42
CA TYR A 228 -11.36 -2.96 11.48
C TYR A 228 -12.30 -1.79 11.18
N ARG A 229 -11.82 -0.71 10.56
CA ARG A 229 -12.63 0.47 10.19
C ARG A 229 -12.20 1.01 8.84
N VAL A 230 -13.18 1.61 8.17
CA VAL A 230 -12.99 2.41 6.97
C VAL A 230 -13.45 3.82 7.28
N ASN A 231 -12.71 4.81 6.81
CA ASN A 231 -13.10 6.21 6.83
C ASN A 231 -12.92 6.77 5.42
N GLU A 232 -14.01 7.19 4.80
CA GLU A 232 -13.96 7.90 3.52
C GLU A 232 -13.12 9.17 3.68
N SER A 233 -12.20 9.37 2.75
CA SER A 233 -11.29 10.52 2.77
C SER A 233 -11.76 11.60 1.81
N ASP A 234 -11.59 12.84 2.26
CA ASP A 234 -11.71 14.10 1.54
C ASP A 234 -10.56 14.95 2.14
N HIS A 235 -9.39 14.96 1.47
CA HIS A 235 -8.13 15.35 2.11
C HIS A 235 -7.99 16.86 2.26
N ASP A 236 -8.42 17.65 1.27
CA ASP A 236 -8.51 19.13 1.29
C ASP A 236 -9.80 19.67 1.94
N ARG A 237 -10.84 18.82 2.09
CA ARG A 237 -12.14 19.15 2.70
C ARG A 237 -13.00 20.05 1.84
N ASP A 238 -12.90 19.93 0.53
CA ASP A 238 -13.73 20.67 -0.40
C ASP A 238 -15.14 20.05 -0.58
N GLY A 239 -15.36 18.83 -0.08
CA GLY A 239 -16.65 18.14 -0.15
C GLY A 239 -16.76 17.12 -1.29
N ILE A 240 -15.73 16.93 -2.09
CA ILE A 240 -15.57 15.81 -3.01
C ILE A 240 -14.74 14.73 -2.30
N PRO A 241 -15.26 13.51 -2.13
CA PRO A 241 -14.44 12.39 -1.69
C PRO A 241 -13.28 12.14 -2.64
N SER A 242 -12.07 11.99 -2.10
CA SER A 242 -10.84 11.91 -2.88
C SER A 242 -10.81 10.79 -3.92
N TYR A 243 -11.63 9.75 -3.80
CA TYR A 243 -11.72 8.69 -4.83
C TYR A 243 -12.53 9.10 -6.07
N LEU A 244 -13.33 10.18 -6.00
CA LEU A 244 -14.10 10.73 -7.11
C LEU A 244 -13.31 11.72 -7.94
N GLU A 245 -12.12 12.10 -7.47
CA GLU A 245 -11.21 13.05 -8.13
C GLU A 245 -10.17 12.35 -9.01
N ASP A 246 -10.36 11.05 -9.22
CA ASP A 246 -9.68 10.23 -10.22
C ASP A 246 -10.32 10.51 -11.60
N LEU A 247 -9.72 11.41 -12.36
CA LEU A 247 -10.23 11.91 -13.64
C LEU A 247 -10.04 10.87 -14.76
N ASP A 248 -8.98 10.07 -14.69
CA ASP A 248 -8.61 9.12 -15.74
C ASP A 248 -9.05 7.65 -15.46
N ASN A 249 -9.55 7.39 -14.25
CA ASN A 249 -10.03 6.12 -13.73
C ASN A 249 -8.96 5.03 -13.55
N ASP A 250 -7.72 5.40 -13.33
CA ASP A 250 -6.62 4.46 -13.09
C ASP A 250 -6.38 4.13 -11.59
N ARG A 251 -7.12 4.81 -10.69
CA ARG A 251 -7.04 4.72 -9.23
C ARG A 251 -5.77 5.31 -8.62
N LEU A 252 -5.20 6.35 -9.23
CA LEU A 252 -4.01 7.09 -8.79
C LEU A 252 -4.23 8.61 -8.67
N VAL A 253 -5.14 9.03 -7.80
CA VAL A 253 -5.41 10.45 -7.46
C VAL A 253 -4.19 11.31 -7.09
N ALA A 254 -3.09 10.69 -6.67
CA ALA A 254 -1.87 11.37 -6.26
C ALA A 254 -0.83 11.43 -7.40
N ASP A 255 -1.27 11.83 -8.59
CA ASP A 255 -0.40 12.00 -9.75
C ASP A 255 -0.75 13.24 -10.60
N SER A 256 -0.01 13.45 -11.69
CA SER A 256 -0.16 14.64 -12.53
C SER A 256 -1.30 14.57 -13.53
N ASP A 257 -1.87 13.38 -13.77
CA ASP A 257 -2.98 13.22 -14.71
C ASP A 257 -4.31 13.65 -14.04
N ASP A 258 -4.36 13.62 -12.70
CA ASP A 258 -5.44 14.15 -11.84
C ASP A 258 -5.14 15.55 -11.24
N ASN A 259 -4.41 16.39 -11.97
CA ASN A 259 -4.12 17.78 -11.58
C ASN A 259 -4.60 18.74 -12.69
N THR A 260 -5.72 19.42 -12.45
CA THR A 260 -6.41 20.24 -13.47
C THR A 260 -5.64 21.51 -13.83
N ASP A 261 -5.17 22.27 -12.85
CA ASP A 261 -4.48 23.55 -13.09
C ASP A 261 -2.95 23.41 -13.30
N GLY A 262 -2.41 22.22 -13.03
CA GLY A 262 -1.01 21.85 -13.16
C GLY A 262 -0.09 22.43 -12.09
N ASP A 263 -0.62 22.75 -10.90
CA ASP A 263 0.17 23.30 -9.81
C ASP A 263 0.93 22.23 -8.98
N GLN A 264 1.21 22.49 -7.70
CA GLN A 264 1.91 21.54 -6.84
C GLN A 264 1.02 20.40 -6.30
N PHE A 265 -0.29 20.59 -6.24
CA PHE A 265 -1.26 19.68 -5.63
C PHE A 265 -2.15 19.06 -6.71
N SER A 266 -2.36 17.75 -6.65
CA SER A 266 -3.41 17.10 -7.44
C SER A 266 -4.76 17.37 -6.77
N ASN A 267 -5.85 17.32 -7.53
CA ASN A 267 -7.18 17.78 -7.09
C ASN A 267 -7.56 17.23 -5.71
N TYR A 268 -7.32 15.94 -5.48
CA TYR A 268 -7.66 15.28 -4.20
C TYR A 268 -7.06 15.86 -2.91
N ASN A 269 -6.11 16.77 -3.04
CA ASN A 269 -5.48 17.50 -1.96
C ASN A 269 -5.24 18.98 -2.35
N ASP A 270 -6.08 19.52 -3.22
CA ASP A 270 -6.20 20.93 -3.58
C ASP A 270 -7.63 21.41 -3.25
N ALA A 271 -7.80 22.66 -2.83
CA ALA A 271 -9.12 23.19 -2.44
C ALA A 271 -9.75 24.09 -3.51
N ASP A 272 -9.02 24.34 -4.60
CA ASP A 272 -9.31 25.24 -5.72
C ASP A 272 -8.69 24.59 -6.97
N ASP A 273 -9.28 23.48 -7.43
CA ASP A 273 -8.64 22.54 -8.37
C ASP A 273 -8.28 23.17 -9.72
N ASP A 274 -8.99 24.23 -10.12
CA ASP A 274 -8.79 24.96 -11.36
C ASP A 274 -8.07 26.31 -11.18
N ASN A 275 -7.84 26.69 -9.91
CA ASN A 275 -7.11 27.88 -9.46
C ASN A 275 -7.67 29.19 -10.02
N ASP A 276 -8.99 29.25 -10.12
CA ASP A 276 -9.70 30.42 -10.60
C ASP A 276 -9.93 31.47 -9.50
N GLY A 277 -9.78 31.05 -8.23
CA GLY A 277 -9.94 31.84 -7.02
C GLY A 277 -11.28 31.65 -6.30
N VAL A 278 -12.14 30.74 -6.76
CA VAL A 278 -13.30 30.20 -6.05
C VAL A 278 -12.95 28.79 -5.57
N LEU A 279 -13.32 28.44 -4.34
CA LEU A 279 -12.99 27.11 -3.83
C LEU A 279 -13.91 26.06 -4.47
N THR A 280 -13.40 24.86 -4.75
CA THR A 280 -14.18 23.73 -5.28
C THR A 280 -15.48 23.50 -4.49
N ARG A 281 -15.41 23.58 -3.15
CA ARG A 281 -16.58 23.47 -2.26
C ARG A 281 -17.69 24.47 -2.57
N ASP A 282 -17.30 25.65 -3.02
CA ASP A 282 -18.18 26.77 -3.30
C ASP A 282 -18.79 26.68 -4.70
N GLU A 283 -18.38 25.73 -5.52
CA GLU A 283 -18.84 25.50 -6.90
C GLU A 283 -19.67 24.24 -7.07
N ILE A 284 -19.72 23.40 -6.03
CA ILE A 284 -20.56 22.20 -5.97
C ILE A 284 -21.71 22.35 -4.97
N THR A 285 -22.64 21.41 -5.00
CA THR A 285 -23.64 21.27 -3.92
C THR A 285 -23.71 19.84 -3.45
N VAL A 286 -23.41 19.62 -2.16
CA VAL A 286 -23.53 18.30 -1.51
C VAL A 286 -24.88 18.20 -0.79
N THR A 287 -25.72 17.25 -1.21
CA THR A 287 -27.01 16.93 -0.60
C THR A 287 -26.95 15.55 0.03
N ILE A 288 -26.86 15.51 1.36
CA ILE A 288 -26.83 14.26 2.12
C ILE A 288 -28.19 13.54 2.02
N ILE A 289 -28.24 12.42 1.31
CA ILE A 289 -29.44 11.58 1.17
C ILE A 289 -29.37 10.33 2.07
N LYS A 290 -28.15 9.89 2.44
CA LYS A 290 -27.90 8.78 3.37
C LYS A 290 -27.26 9.32 4.65
N ASN A 291 -27.61 8.73 5.80
CA ASN A 291 -27.05 9.12 7.09
C ASN A 291 -26.04 8.06 7.57
N ASP A 292 -25.07 7.75 6.72
CA ASP A 292 -24.04 6.71 6.91
C ASP A 292 -22.61 7.24 6.82
N SER A 293 -22.41 8.56 6.83
CA SER A 293 -21.09 9.22 6.80
C SER A 293 -20.24 8.91 5.57
N ILE A 294 -20.87 8.47 4.48
CA ILE A 294 -20.27 8.29 3.16
C ILE A 294 -20.98 9.25 2.22
N THR A 295 -20.20 10.01 1.46
CA THR A 295 -20.69 10.84 0.37
C THR A 295 -20.52 10.07 -0.94
N THR A 296 -21.63 9.89 -1.64
CA THR A 296 -21.65 9.20 -2.93
C THR A 296 -21.87 10.18 -4.08
N LEU A 297 -21.48 9.79 -5.30
CA LEU A 297 -21.61 10.65 -6.48
C LEU A 297 -23.05 11.18 -6.69
N ASP A 298 -24.08 10.41 -6.30
CA ASP A 298 -25.49 10.84 -6.38
C ASP A 298 -25.90 11.89 -5.33
N GLU A 299 -25.01 12.21 -4.39
CA GLU A 299 -25.16 13.25 -3.37
C GLU A 299 -24.44 14.55 -3.76
N ILE A 300 -23.65 14.56 -4.84
CA ILE A 300 -22.92 15.74 -5.32
C ILE A 300 -23.57 16.25 -6.61
N THR A 301 -23.86 17.54 -6.65
CA THR A 301 -24.25 18.25 -7.87
C THR A 301 -23.05 19.04 -8.38
N PHE A 302 -22.55 18.63 -9.53
CA PHE A 302 -21.58 19.38 -10.32
C PHE A 302 -22.32 20.29 -11.30
N TYR A 303 -21.87 21.53 -11.41
CA TYR A 303 -22.40 22.53 -12.34
C TYR A 303 -21.48 22.65 -13.56
N ASP A 304 -22.02 23.23 -14.63
CA ASP A 304 -21.36 23.58 -15.89
C ASP A 304 -22.21 24.75 -16.41
N ASP A 305 -21.82 25.99 -16.09
CA ASP A 305 -22.67 27.17 -16.31
C ASP A 305 -22.63 27.66 -17.75
N ASP A 306 -21.47 27.53 -18.39
CA ASP A 306 -21.25 27.97 -19.76
C ASP A 306 -21.67 26.90 -20.79
N GLY A 307 -21.78 25.65 -20.36
CA GLY A 307 -22.27 24.51 -21.13
C GLY A 307 -21.24 23.90 -22.08
N ASP A 308 -19.95 24.08 -21.83
CA ASP A 308 -18.86 23.54 -22.66
C ASP A 308 -18.52 22.08 -22.37
N GLY A 309 -19.02 21.55 -21.24
CA GLY A 309 -18.86 20.18 -20.79
C GLY A 309 -17.75 19.95 -19.76
N ILE A 310 -17.06 20.99 -19.30
CA ILE A 310 -16.19 20.97 -18.12
C ILE A 310 -17.04 21.38 -16.91
N GLN A 311 -16.78 20.77 -15.75
CA GLN A 311 -17.53 21.10 -14.53
C GLN A 311 -16.90 22.31 -13.87
N ASN A 312 -17.69 23.23 -13.29
CA ASN A 312 -17.19 24.50 -12.72
C ASN A 312 -15.91 24.37 -11.90
N HIS A 313 -15.87 23.46 -10.92
CA HIS A 313 -14.66 23.23 -10.09
C HIS A 313 -13.40 22.77 -10.84
N LEU A 314 -13.50 22.48 -12.13
CA LEU A 314 -12.40 22.11 -13.01
C LEU A 314 -12.26 23.10 -14.19
N ASP A 315 -12.99 24.23 -14.18
CA ASP A 315 -13.13 25.17 -15.30
C ASP A 315 -12.80 26.62 -14.92
N PRO A 316 -11.56 27.10 -15.23
CA PRO A 316 -11.06 28.38 -14.73
C PRO A 316 -11.81 29.66 -15.15
N ASP A 317 -12.78 29.55 -16.06
CA ASP A 317 -13.65 30.65 -16.47
C ASP A 317 -15.07 30.65 -15.85
N ASP A 318 -15.39 29.69 -14.98
CA ASP A 318 -16.73 29.41 -14.43
C ASP A 318 -16.91 29.70 -12.92
N ARG A 319 -16.56 30.94 -12.52
CA ARG A 319 -16.43 31.45 -11.13
C ARG A 319 -17.72 31.66 -10.31
N GLU A 320 -18.84 31.04 -10.67
CA GLU A 320 -20.11 31.28 -9.96
C GLU A 320 -20.25 30.40 -8.70
N VAL A 321 -20.34 31.04 -7.53
CA VAL A 321 -20.62 30.33 -6.27
C VAL A 321 -22.03 29.72 -6.24
N LYS A 322 -22.13 28.46 -5.83
CA LYS A 322 -23.35 27.63 -5.78
C LYS A 322 -23.89 27.37 -4.38
N ASN A 323 -23.10 27.60 -3.34
CA ASN A 323 -23.43 27.30 -1.94
C ASN A 323 -23.65 28.53 -1.04
#